data_AF-A0A961DUJ8-F1
#
_entry.id   AF-A0A961DUJ8-F1
#
_cell.length_a   1.000
_cell.length_b   1.000
_cell.length_c   1.000
_cell.angle_alpha   90.00
_cell.angle_beta   90.00
_cell.angle_gamma   90.00
#
_symmetry.space_group_name_H-M   'P 1'
#
loop_
_entity.id
_entity.type
_entity.pdbx_description
1 polymer ?
#
loop_
_entity_poly.entity_id
_entity_poly.type
_entity_poly.pdbx_seq_one_letter_code
_entity_poly.pdbx_strand_id
1 'polypeptide(L)'
;MDEQAAQKTPRTPGRKAATRARLMEVRAKRAAEREARERANITDLTEFFVQSELHDDVDVWLREQIAKVTTEAKTRRQQHRAAAGTALKAMLDRGETLSAIAEQAEITVAKVRTYLGLAGGGAADSQPATQNGASRPAAPLSSDLDAPPNDADIAGVIDAADAAAEARL
;
A
#
# COMPACT_ATOMS: atom_id res chain seq x y z
N MET A 1 79.87 48.89 18.77
CA MET A 1 80.28 47.80 19.67
C MET A 1 79.08 46.88 19.77
N ASP A 2 79.11 45.86 18.92
CA ASP A 2 78.02 44.94 18.65
C ASP A 2 78.03 43.79 19.67
N GLU A 3 76.92 43.58 20.39
CA GLU A 3 76.74 42.40 21.24
C GLU A 3 75.72 41.47 20.57
N GLN A 4 76.28 40.45 19.89
CA GLN A 4 75.56 39.51 19.06
C GLN A 4 74.67 38.59 19.91
N ALA A 5 73.41 38.51 19.52
CA ALA A 5 72.42 37.57 20.02
C ALA A 5 72.89 36.11 19.81
N ALA A 6 73.11 35.40 20.91
CA ALA A 6 73.42 33.97 20.90
C ALA A 6 72.18 33.15 20.46
N GLN A 7 72.08 32.88 19.15
CA GLN A 7 71.15 31.91 18.61
C GLN A 7 71.54 30.50 19.05
N LYS A 8 70.76 29.91 19.97
CA LYS A 8 70.86 28.49 20.33
C LYS A 8 70.27 27.65 19.19
N THR A 9 71.11 26.90 18.49
CA THR A 9 70.67 25.92 17.49
C THR A 9 69.93 24.74 18.15
N PRO A 10 68.78 24.30 17.61
CA PRO A 10 68.04 23.18 18.18
C PRO A 10 68.79 21.85 17.97
N ARG A 11 68.92 21.06 19.03
CA ARG A 11 69.56 19.73 19.00
C ARG A 11 68.69 18.77 18.19
N THR A 12 69.26 18.16 17.15
CA THR A 12 68.58 17.13 16.34
C THR A 12 68.13 15.95 17.22
N PRO A 13 66.83 15.61 17.24
CA PRO A 13 66.35 14.50 18.05
C PRO A 13 66.98 13.18 17.58
N GLY A 14 67.37 12.32 18.54
CA GLY A 14 67.95 11.02 18.23
C GLY A 14 66.99 10.14 17.41
N ARG A 15 67.52 9.26 16.55
CA ARG A 15 66.77 8.40 15.62
C ARG A 15 65.55 7.70 16.26
N LYS A 16 65.68 7.20 17.50
CA LYS A 16 64.58 6.59 18.25
C LYS A 16 63.42 7.56 18.56
N ALA A 17 63.72 8.81 18.91
CA ALA A 17 62.71 9.83 19.19
C ALA A 17 61.96 10.23 17.90
N ALA A 18 62.68 10.37 16.78
CA ALA A 18 62.07 10.62 15.47
C ALA A 18 61.16 9.45 15.03
N THR A 19 61.59 8.20 15.21
CA THR A 19 60.77 7.02 14.92
C THR A 19 59.52 6.96 15.81
N ARG A 20 59.64 7.27 17.11
CA ARG A 20 58.49 7.32 18.03
C ARG A 20 57.49 8.40 17.63
N ALA A 21 57.96 9.60 17.28
CA ALA A 21 57.11 10.69 16.81
C ALA A 21 56.32 10.29 15.55
N ARG A 22 56.99 9.70 14.55
CA ARG A 22 56.34 9.20 13.34
C ARG A 22 55.29 8.12 13.63
N LEU A 23 55.57 7.19 14.57
CA LEU A 23 54.60 6.17 14.95
C LEU A 23 53.35 6.77 15.63
N MET A 24 53.52 7.79 16.48
CA MET A 24 52.40 8.48 17.10
C MET A 24 51.57 9.25 16.09
N GLU A 25 52.21 9.92 15.13
CA GLU A 25 51.53 10.62 14.04
C GLU A 25 50.69 9.64 13.18
N VAL A 26 51.25 8.51 12.79
CA VAL A 26 50.52 7.47 12.05
C VAL A 26 49.33 6.95 12.85
N ARG A 27 49.49 6.75 14.17
CA ARG A 27 48.39 6.33 15.05
C ARG A 27 47.31 7.40 15.18
N ALA A 28 47.70 8.66 15.34
CA ALA A 28 46.78 9.79 15.44
C ALA A 28 45.98 9.96 14.15
N LYS A 29 46.63 9.89 12.98
CA LYS A 29 45.96 9.95 11.68
C LYS A 29 44.96 8.81 11.51
N ARG A 30 45.35 7.57 11.81
CA ARG A 30 44.44 6.42 11.75
C ARG A 30 43.29 6.50 12.75
N ALA A 31 43.51 7.11 13.92
CA ALA A 31 42.45 7.33 14.91
C ALA A 31 41.46 8.39 14.40
N ALA A 32 41.95 9.51 13.86
CA ALA A 32 41.12 10.55 13.26
C ALA A 32 40.31 10.02 12.06
N GLU A 33 40.92 9.19 11.20
CA GLU A 33 40.22 8.55 10.07
C GLU A 33 39.15 7.55 10.52
N ARG A 34 39.32 6.87 11.66
CA ARG A 34 38.27 6.01 12.24
C ARG A 34 37.15 6.85 12.81
N GLU A 35 37.48 7.85 13.62
CA GLU A 35 36.50 8.74 14.25
C GLU A 35 35.67 9.49 13.20
N ALA A 36 36.29 9.99 12.12
CA ALA A 36 35.57 10.63 11.03
C ALA A 36 34.57 9.68 10.34
N ARG A 37 34.98 8.42 10.11
CA ARG A 37 34.09 7.38 9.54
C ARG A 37 32.98 7.00 10.50
N GLU A 38 33.27 6.83 11.79
CA GLU A 38 32.26 6.51 12.80
C GLU A 38 31.20 7.61 12.89
N ARG A 39 31.61 8.88 12.87
CA ARG A 39 30.67 10.02 12.86
C ARG A 39 29.82 10.07 11.58
N ALA A 40 30.43 9.85 10.42
CA ALA A 40 29.70 9.78 9.15
C ALA A 40 28.67 8.63 9.19
N ASN A 41 29.11 7.43 9.58
CA ASN A 41 28.25 6.25 9.69
C ASN A 41 27.08 6.47 10.66
N ILE A 42 27.30 7.13 11.80
CA ILE A 42 26.21 7.44 12.74
C ILE A 42 25.17 8.35 12.08
N THR A 43 25.64 9.36 11.34
CA THR A 43 24.74 10.29 10.63
C THR A 43 23.93 9.53 9.57
N ASP A 44 24.60 8.74 8.74
CA ASP A 44 23.96 7.98 7.67
C ASP A 44 23.00 6.91 8.21
N LEU A 45 23.36 6.22 9.30
CA LEU A 45 22.48 5.24 9.94
C LEU A 45 21.28 5.90 10.61
N THR A 46 21.44 7.10 11.17
CA THR A 46 20.31 7.85 11.72
C THR A 46 19.31 8.18 10.62
N GLU A 47 19.79 8.68 9.48
CA GLU A 47 18.94 8.96 8.33
C GLU A 47 18.28 7.68 7.80
N PHE A 48 19.03 6.58 7.69
CA PHE A 48 18.49 5.29 7.28
C PHE A 48 17.33 4.85 8.18
N PHE A 49 17.48 4.86 9.50
CA PHE A 49 16.40 4.44 10.41
C PHE A 49 15.17 5.35 10.30
N VAL A 50 15.36 6.67 10.21
CA VAL A 50 14.23 7.60 10.03
C VAL A 50 13.50 7.31 8.73
N GLN A 51 14.22 7.12 7.62
CA GLN A 51 13.60 6.86 6.33
C GLN A 51 12.93 5.47 6.29
N SER A 52 13.49 4.46 6.97
CA SER A 52 12.85 3.15 7.10
C SER A 52 11.54 3.22 7.88
N GLU A 53 11.50 3.96 8.99
CA GLU A 53 10.25 4.14 9.75
C GLU A 53 9.19 4.90 8.93
N LEU A 54 9.58 5.97 8.23
CA LEU A 54 8.68 6.70 7.35
C LEU A 54 8.18 5.86 6.18
N HIS A 55 9.00 4.95 5.66
CA HIS A 55 8.59 4.00 4.65
C HIS A 55 7.50 3.06 5.17
N ASP A 56 7.71 2.45 6.34
CA ASP A 56 6.72 1.56 6.96
C ASP A 56 5.41 2.30 7.31
N ASP A 57 5.51 3.57 7.71
CA ASP A 57 4.35 4.45 7.96
C ASP A 57 3.51 4.67 6.70
N VAL A 58 4.13 4.74 5.51
CA VAL A 58 3.41 4.86 4.24
C VAL A 58 2.55 3.62 3.97
N ASP A 59 3.05 2.42 4.29
CA ASP A 59 2.29 1.19 4.10
C ASP A 59 1.12 1.09 5.06
N VAL A 60 1.32 1.51 6.32
CA VAL A 60 0.23 1.62 7.30
C VAL A 60 -0.83 2.59 6.79
N TRP A 61 -0.42 3.79 6.35
CA TRP A 61 -1.31 4.79 5.80
C TRP A 61 -2.09 4.29 4.57
N LEU A 62 -1.41 3.59 3.66
CA LEU A 62 -2.04 3.03 2.46
C LEU A 62 -3.11 2.00 2.82
N ARG A 63 -2.82 1.09 3.76
CA ARG A 63 -3.80 0.09 4.24
C ARG A 63 -5.02 0.77 4.85
N GLU A 64 -4.83 1.79 5.68
CA GLU A 64 -5.92 2.55 6.28
C GLU A 64 -6.77 3.26 5.21
N GLN A 65 -6.11 3.84 4.21
CA GLN A 65 -6.79 4.56 3.14
C GLN A 65 -7.61 3.61 2.25
N ILE A 66 -7.08 2.44 1.91
CA ILE A 66 -7.82 1.39 1.18
C ILE A 66 -9.04 0.95 1.99
N ALA A 67 -8.87 0.67 3.29
CA ALA A 67 -9.97 0.25 4.15
C ALA A 67 -11.08 1.31 4.20
N LYS A 68 -10.70 2.58 4.40
CA LYS A 68 -11.63 3.72 4.42
C LYS A 68 -12.42 3.83 3.11
N VAL A 69 -11.73 3.85 1.97
CA VAL A 69 -12.36 4.00 0.65
C VAL A 69 -13.24 2.79 0.33
N THR A 70 -12.85 1.59 0.75
CA THR A 70 -13.65 0.37 0.55
C THR A 70 -14.97 0.43 1.33
N THR A 71 -14.94 0.84 2.60
CA THR A 71 -16.16 1.05 3.40
C THR A 71 -17.06 2.13 2.81
N GLU A 72 -16.47 3.23 2.35
CA GLU A 72 -17.20 4.31 1.70
C GLU A 72 -17.86 3.84 0.40
N ALA A 73 -17.12 3.12 -0.44
CA ALA A 73 -17.63 2.56 -1.69
C ALA A 73 -18.80 1.59 -1.43
N LYS A 74 -18.70 0.72 -0.42
CA LYS A 74 -19.78 -0.19 -0.02
C LYS A 74 -21.03 0.59 0.39
N THR A 75 -20.86 1.63 1.20
CA THR A 75 -21.96 2.51 1.65
C THR A 75 -22.62 3.20 0.47
N ARG A 76 -21.84 3.83 -0.42
CA ARG A 76 -22.36 4.52 -1.61
C ARG A 76 -23.10 3.55 -2.54
N ARG A 77 -22.53 2.36 -2.80
CA ARG A 77 -23.20 1.31 -3.60
C ARG A 77 -24.54 0.92 -2.98
N GLN A 78 -24.61 0.75 -1.67
CA GLN A 78 -25.87 0.41 -0.99
C GLN A 78 -26.90 1.54 -1.09
N GLN A 79 -26.49 2.79 -0.91
CA GLN A 79 -27.36 3.96 -1.08
C GLN A 79 -27.93 4.05 -2.50
N HIS A 80 -27.09 3.86 -3.53
CA HIS A 80 -27.55 3.86 -4.92
C HIS A 80 -28.54 2.73 -5.20
N ARG A 81 -28.29 1.51 -4.68
CA ARG A 81 -29.23 0.40 -4.84
C ARG A 81 -30.57 0.65 -4.15
N ALA A 82 -30.55 1.22 -2.95
CA ALA A 82 -31.77 1.58 -2.22
C ALA A 82 -32.57 2.68 -2.94
N ALA A 83 -31.89 3.71 -3.44
CA ALA A 83 -32.50 4.78 -4.22
C ALA A 83 -33.12 4.24 -5.53
N ALA A 84 -32.41 3.38 -6.24
CA ALA A 84 -32.92 2.71 -7.43
C ALA A 84 -34.19 1.89 -7.09
N GLY A 85 -34.15 1.08 -6.04
CA GLY A 85 -35.34 0.33 -5.59
C GLY A 85 -36.52 1.23 -5.24
N THR A 86 -36.28 2.38 -4.61
CA THR A 86 -37.32 3.36 -4.29
C THR A 86 -37.97 3.93 -5.55
N ALA A 87 -37.17 4.21 -6.57
CA ALA A 87 -37.67 4.66 -7.88
C ALA A 87 -38.51 3.58 -8.57
N LEU A 88 -38.08 2.31 -8.54
CA LEU A 88 -38.84 1.19 -9.10
C LEU A 88 -40.16 0.97 -8.35
N LYS A 89 -40.16 1.11 -7.02
CA LYS A 89 -41.38 1.05 -6.20
C LYS A 89 -42.36 2.14 -6.60
N ALA A 90 -41.88 3.36 -6.81
CA ALA A 90 -42.72 4.45 -7.28
C ALA A 90 -43.32 4.19 -8.68
N MET A 91 -42.63 3.44 -9.56
CA MET A 91 -43.22 3.01 -10.84
C MET A 91 -44.36 2.01 -10.62
N LEU A 92 -44.16 1.02 -9.74
CA LEU A 92 -45.21 0.06 -9.38
C LEU A 92 -46.43 0.73 -8.75
N ASP A 93 -46.22 1.72 -7.87
CA ASP A 93 -47.29 2.47 -7.23
C ASP A 93 -48.10 3.30 -8.25
N ARG A 94 -47.52 3.62 -9.42
CA ARG A 94 -48.22 4.24 -10.56
C ARG A 94 -48.96 3.22 -11.45
N GLY A 95 -48.88 1.93 -11.14
CA GLY A 95 -49.55 0.85 -11.88
C GLY A 95 -48.70 0.15 -12.93
N GLU A 96 -47.39 0.43 -13.02
CA GLU A 96 -46.52 -0.29 -13.93
C GLU A 96 -46.35 -1.76 -13.54
N THR A 97 -46.13 -2.63 -14.54
CA THR A 97 -45.86 -4.05 -14.29
C THR A 97 -44.35 -4.32 -14.18
N LEU A 98 -43.97 -5.36 -13.43
CA LEU A 98 -42.56 -5.75 -13.31
C LEU A 98 -41.89 -6.06 -14.66
N SER A 99 -42.63 -6.64 -15.61
CA SER A 99 -42.13 -6.93 -16.96
C SER A 99 -41.92 -5.67 -17.78
N ALA A 100 -42.84 -4.71 -17.74
CA ALA A 100 -42.71 -3.44 -18.45
C ALA A 100 -41.51 -2.62 -17.92
N ILE A 101 -41.34 -2.58 -16.59
CA ILE A 101 -40.18 -1.94 -15.95
C ILE A 101 -38.87 -2.61 -16.37
N ALA A 102 -38.84 -3.95 -16.38
CA ALA A 102 -37.66 -4.71 -16.78
C ALA A 102 -37.29 -4.45 -18.25
N GLU A 103 -38.28 -4.42 -19.14
CA GLU A 103 -38.11 -4.09 -20.55
C GLU A 103 -37.60 -2.65 -20.73
N GLN A 104 -38.22 -1.67 -20.09
CA GLN A 104 -37.84 -0.26 -20.20
C GLN A 104 -36.43 0.03 -19.62
N ALA A 105 -36.02 -0.69 -18.58
CA ALA A 105 -34.73 -0.53 -17.95
C ALA A 105 -33.65 -1.49 -18.51
N GLU A 106 -33.97 -2.30 -19.53
CA GLU A 106 -33.08 -3.29 -20.16
C GLU A 106 -32.40 -4.24 -19.15
N ILE A 107 -33.16 -4.65 -18.13
CA ILE A 107 -32.69 -5.57 -17.08
C ILE A 107 -33.67 -6.71 -16.89
N THR A 108 -33.22 -7.79 -16.26
CA THR A 108 -34.11 -8.92 -15.96
C THR A 108 -35.12 -8.57 -14.87
N VAL A 109 -36.30 -9.18 -14.93
CA VAL A 109 -37.32 -9.08 -13.87
C VAL A 109 -36.75 -9.51 -12.50
N ALA A 110 -35.84 -10.49 -12.49
CA ALA A 110 -35.13 -10.89 -11.27
C ALA A 110 -34.34 -9.72 -10.67
N LYS A 111 -33.60 -8.96 -11.49
CA LYS A 111 -32.83 -7.80 -11.05
C LYS A 111 -33.72 -6.67 -10.52
N VAL A 112 -34.86 -6.41 -11.17
CA VAL A 112 -35.90 -5.50 -10.67
C VAL A 112 -36.37 -5.90 -9.26
N ARG A 113 -36.67 -7.18 -9.04
CA ARG A 113 -37.07 -7.70 -7.72
C ARG A 113 -35.97 -7.52 -6.67
N THR A 114 -34.71 -7.75 -7.02
CA THR A 114 -33.57 -7.52 -6.11
C THR A 114 -33.53 -6.06 -5.64
N TYR A 115 -33.66 -5.09 -6.55
CA TYR A 115 -33.68 -3.67 -6.18
C TYR A 115 -34.90 -3.30 -5.33
N LEU A 116 -36.09 -3.81 -5.65
CA LEU A 116 -37.30 -3.60 -4.85
C LEU A 116 -37.16 -4.14 -3.42
N GLY A 117 -36.52 -5.30 -3.26
CA GLY A 117 -36.21 -5.86 -1.94
C GLY A 117 -35.31 -4.96 -1.09
N LEU A 118 -34.44 -4.15 -1.71
CA LEU A 118 -33.55 -3.22 -1.02
C LEU A 118 -34.24 -1.90 -0.62
N ALA A 119 -35.38 -1.56 -1.23
CA ALA A 119 -36.16 -0.36 -0.90
C ALA A 119 -37.03 -0.52 0.35
N GLY A 120 -37.27 -1.77 0.79
CA GLY A 120 -38.14 -2.09 1.92
C GLY A 120 -37.47 -2.13 3.30
N GLY A 121 -36.18 -1.82 3.40
CA GLY A 121 -35.40 -2.01 4.64
C GLY A 121 -34.93 -3.46 4.78
N GLY A 122 -33.63 -3.68 4.57
CA GLY A 122 -33.05 -5.00 4.41
C GLY A 122 -33.18 -5.93 5.62
N ALA A 123 -33.65 -7.14 5.35
CA ALA A 123 -33.17 -8.40 5.93
C ALA A 123 -33.81 -9.54 5.11
N ALA A 124 -33.28 -9.80 3.92
CA ALA A 124 -33.50 -11.07 3.26
C ALA A 124 -32.11 -11.64 3.00
N ASP A 125 -31.65 -12.43 3.98
CA ASP A 125 -30.68 -13.48 3.77
C ASP A 125 -30.96 -14.12 2.40
N SER A 126 -30.07 -13.83 1.46
CA SER A 126 -30.00 -14.59 0.21
C SER A 126 -29.33 -15.91 0.55
N GLN A 127 -30.09 -16.79 1.19
CA GLN A 127 -29.74 -18.18 1.38
C GLN A 127 -29.64 -18.81 -0.02
N PRO A 128 -28.52 -19.45 -0.40
CA PRO A 128 -28.40 -20.08 -1.70
C PRO A 128 -29.38 -21.25 -1.77
N ALA A 129 -30.25 -21.23 -2.78
CA ALA A 129 -31.16 -22.32 -3.09
C ALA A 129 -30.33 -23.59 -3.37
N THR A 130 -30.32 -24.52 -2.42
CA THR A 130 -29.87 -25.89 -2.63
C THR A 130 -30.80 -26.56 -3.63
N GLN A 131 -30.40 -26.61 -4.90
CA GLN A 131 -31.08 -27.40 -5.92
C GLN A 131 -30.68 -28.87 -5.77
N ASN A 132 -31.63 -29.68 -5.32
CA ASN A 132 -31.54 -31.14 -5.36
C ASN A 132 -31.80 -31.63 -6.79
N GLY A 133 -30.77 -32.26 -7.36
CA GLY A 133 -30.83 -33.49 -8.16
C GLY A 133 -31.76 -33.58 -9.37
N ALA A 134 -31.20 -33.42 -10.58
CA ALA A 134 -31.51 -34.27 -11.72
C ALA A 134 -30.33 -34.32 -12.70
N SER A 135 -29.72 -35.50 -12.81
CA SER A 135 -28.64 -35.83 -13.73
C SER A 135 -28.95 -35.48 -15.18
N ARG A 136 -28.03 -34.76 -15.83
CA ARG A 136 -27.80 -34.85 -17.29
C ARG A 136 -26.36 -34.41 -17.60
N PRO A 137 -25.54 -35.25 -18.27
CA PRO A 137 -24.20 -34.84 -18.68
C PRO A 137 -24.18 -34.17 -20.06
N ALA A 138 -23.11 -33.39 -20.28
CA ALA A 138 -22.54 -32.85 -21.53
C ALA A 138 -22.97 -31.43 -21.98
N ALA A 139 -22.13 -30.42 -21.69
CA ALA A 139 -21.19 -29.76 -22.62
C ALA A 139 -20.57 -28.49 -21.97
N PRO A 140 -19.24 -28.23 -22.07
CA PRO A 140 -18.66 -27.00 -21.56
C PRO A 140 -18.75 -25.91 -22.64
N LEU A 141 -19.61 -24.91 -22.41
CA LEU A 141 -19.56 -23.62 -23.11
C LEU A 141 -19.07 -22.59 -22.09
N SER A 142 -17.82 -22.19 -22.28
CA SER A 142 -17.18 -21.08 -21.57
C SER A 142 -18.07 -19.84 -21.60
N SER A 143 -18.40 -19.32 -20.43
CA SER A 143 -18.98 -17.99 -20.23
C SER A 143 -18.11 -17.27 -19.21
N ASP A 144 -16.96 -16.80 -19.69
CA ASP A 144 -15.97 -15.98 -19.00
C ASP A 144 -16.24 -14.47 -19.17
N LEU A 145 -17.51 -14.07 -19.24
CA LEU A 145 -17.88 -12.66 -19.34
C LEU A 145 -19.03 -12.38 -18.38
N ASP A 146 -18.78 -11.43 -17.47
CA ASP A 146 -19.71 -10.85 -16.48
C ASP A 146 -19.66 -11.41 -15.04
N ALA A 147 -18.46 -11.67 -14.53
CA ALA A 147 -18.20 -11.47 -13.10
C ALA A 147 -17.80 -10.00 -12.88
N PRO A 148 -18.47 -9.23 -11.99
CA PRO A 148 -17.92 -7.95 -11.54
C PRO A 148 -16.55 -8.23 -10.89
N PRO A 149 -15.56 -7.31 -10.99
CA PRO A 149 -14.25 -7.52 -10.37
C PRO A 149 -14.49 -7.82 -8.89
N ASN A 150 -14.02 -9.01 -8.48
CA ASN A 150 -14.13 -9.43 -7.10
C ASN A 150 -13.25 -8.50 -6.27
N ASP A 151 -13.60 -8.28 -5.00
CA ASP A 151 -12.78 -7.46 -4.08
C ASP A 151 -11.33 -8.02 -3.94
N ALA A 152 -11.09 -9.26 -4.38
CA ALA A 152 -9.78 -9.89 -4.49
C ALA A 152 -8.90 -9.36 -5.65
N ASP A 153 -9.50 -8.84 -6.72
CA ASP A 153 -8.75 -8.40 -7.91
C ASP A 153 -8.01 -7.07 -7.69
N ILE A 154 -8.52 -6.20 -6.79
CA ILE A 154 -7.84 -4.94 -6.48
C ILE A 154 -6.66 -5.16 -5.53
N ALA A 155 -6.77 -6.11 -4.58
CA ALA A 155 -5.66 -6.48 -3.71
C ALA A 155 -4.50 -7.11 -4.51
N GLY A 156 -4.81 -7.97 -5.48
CA GLY A 156 -3.80 -8.64 -6.31
C GLY A 156 -3.02 -7.71 -7.26
N VAL A 157 -3.58 -6.56 -7.65
CA VAL A 157 -2.88 -5.57 -8.50
C VAL A 157 -1.84 -4.78 -7.70
N ILE A 158 -2.08 -4.55 -6.40
CA ILE A 158 -1.16 -3.81 -5.53
C ILE A 158 0.02 -4.69 -5.11
N ASP A 159 -0.23 -5.94 -4.71
CA ASP A 159 0.83 -6.91 -4.36
C ASP A 159 1.78 -7.21 -5.55
N ALA A 160 1.25 -7.23 -6.78
CA ALA A 160 2.07 -7.45 -7.98
C ALA A 160 2.95 -6.25 -8.36
N ALA A 161 2.54 -5.03 -8.02
CA ALA A 161 3.32 -3.82 -8.26
C ALA A 161 4.50 -3.71 -7.28
N ASP A 162 4.29 -4.14 -6.04
CA ASP A 162 5.30 -4.07 -4.97
C ASP A 162 6.37 -5.17 -5.13
N ALA A 163 5.95 -6.40 -5.44
CA ALA A 163 6.87 -7.50 -5.76
C ALA A 163 7.76 -7.21 -7.00
N ALA A 164 7.28 -6.38 -7.94
CA ALA A 164 8.05 -5.96 -9.10
C ALA A 164 9.05 -4.81 -8.80
N ALA A 165 8.85 -4.06 -7.72
CA ALA A 165 9.74 -3.02 -7.26
C ALA A 165 10.92 -3.60 -6.46
N GLU A 166 10.68 -4.59 -5.60
CA GLU A 166 11.73 -5.27 -4.83
C GLU A 166 12.69 -6.11 -5.69
N ALA A 167 12.25 -6.63 -6.84
CA ALA A 167 13.08 -7.43 -7.74
C ALA A 167 14.03 -6.61 -8.64
N ARG A 168 14.05 -5.27 -8.51
CA ARG A 168 14.86 -4.36 -9.33
C ARG A 168 15.94 -3.59 -8.56
N LEU A 169 16.10 -3.86 -7.26
CA LEU A 169 17.24 -3.42 -6.43
C LEU A 169 18.24 -4.56 -6.21
#